data_AF-A0A7S3KJH5-F1
#
_entry.id   AF-A0A7S3KJH5-F1
#
_cell.length_a   1.000
_cell.length_b   1.000
_cell.length_c   1.000
_cell.angle_alpha   90.00
_cell.angle_beta   90.00
_cell.angle_gamma   90.00
#
_symmetry.space_group_name_H-M   'P 1'
#
loop_
_entity.id
_entity.type
_entity.pdbx_description
1 polymer ?
#
loop_
_entity_poly.entity_id
_entity_poly.type
_entity_poly.pdbx_seq_one_letter_code
_entity_poly.pdbx_strand_id
1 'polypeptide(L)'
;VHLDLLSLQDLMMLKAKKNPDTGKKLASVTNPQTAKKRYAILTILNVTKNIHYPIELKYMEHHDQVSLKRAFQRVAEEYNKIKNFDDEARSSSMSSTCNEFWKTGVANYNPVQEENKLLKNQLAKLKK
;
A
#
# COMPACT_ATOMS: atom_id res chain seq x y z
N VAL A 1 18.49 4.40 -5.83
CA VAL A 1 18.37 5.68 -5.09
C VAL A 1 18.49 5.38 -3.61
N HIS A 2 19.23 6.19 -2.85
CA HIS A 2 19.41 6.05 -1.41
C HIS A 2 18.98 7.34 -0.70
N LEU A 3 18.52 7.23 0.55
CA LEU A 3 18.15 8.37 1.37
C LEU A 3 18.90 8.31 2.70
N ASP A 4 19.74 9.31 2.95
CA ASP A 4 20.46 9.47 4.21
C ASP A 4 19.92 10.66 4.99
N LEU A 5 20.03 10.62 6.32
CA LEU A 5 19.69 11.74 7.18
C LEU A 5 20.95 12.18 7.94
N LEU A 6 21.43 13.38 7.65
CA LEU A 6 22.69 13.89 8.18
C LEU A 6 22.50 15.16 9.00
N SER A 7 23.32 15.35 10.03
CA SER A 7 23.48 16.66 10.66
C SER A 7 24.39 17.56 9.81
N LEU A 8 24.40 18.87 10.12
CA LEU A 8 25.34 19.79 9.49
C LEU A 8 26.80 19.36 9.72
N GLN A 9 27.11 18.85 10.90
CA GLN A 9 28.44 18.39 11.27
C GLN A 9 28.87 17.21 10.39
N ASP A 10 28.00 16.22 10.21
CA ASP A 10 28.26 15.06 9.36
C ASP A 10 28.51 15.48 7.90
N LEU A 11 27.70 16.43 7.40
CA LEU A 11 27.84 16.97 6.05
C LEU A 11 29.20 17.65 5.84
N MET A 12 29.64 18.42 6.84
CA MET A 12 30.95 19.08 6.83
C MET A 12 32.10 18.08 6.92
N MET A 13 31.97 17.01 7.73
CA MET A 13 32.96 15.94 7.79
C MET A 13 33.09 15.19 6.47
N LEU A 14 31.97 14.89 5.79
CA LEU A 14 31.99 14.27 4.46
C LEU A 14 32.65 15.18 3.42
N LYS A 15 32.42 16.50 3.50
CA LYS A 15 33.10 17.47 2.64
C LYS A 15 34.60 17.53 2.91
N ALA A 16 35.02 17.53 4.18
CA ALA A 16 36.42 17.54 4.57
C ALA A 16 37.15 16.25 4.15
N LYS A 17 36.48 15.09 4.18
CA LYS A 17 37.04 13.83 3.69
C LYS A 17 37.30 13.84 2.19
N LYS A 18 36.47 14.53 1.40
CA LYS A 18 36.69 14.72 -0.04
C LYS A 18 37.75 15.78 -0.36
N ASN A 19 37.84 16.84 0.46
CA ASN A 19 38.78 17.94 0.30
C ASN A 19 39.45 18.30 1.64
N PRO A 20 40.68 17.79 1.92
CA PRO A 20 41.33 17.94 3.21
C PRO A 20 41.66 19.39 3.59
N ASP A 21 41.84 20.30 2.62
CA ASP A 21 42.13 21.72 2.87
C ASP A 21 40.97 22.49 3.53
N THR A 22 39.74 22.00 3.39
CA THR A 22 38.55 22.60 4.04
C THR A 22 38.45 22.30 5.54
N GLY A 23 39.28 21.39 6.06
CA GLY A 23 39.21 20.89 7.44
C GLY A 23 39.55 21.94 8.51
N LYS A 24 40.35 22.96 8.18
CA LYS A 24 40.85 23.95 9.16
C LYS A 24 39.79 24.92 9.70
N LYS A 25 38.59 25.00 9.10
CA LYS A 25 37.46 25.83 9.60
C LYS A 25 36.46 25.08 10.48
N LEU A 26 36.68 23.79 10.80
CA LEU A 26 35.71 22.94 11.50
C LEU A 26 35.45 23.31 12.98
N ALA A 27 36.29 24.12 13.62
CA ALA A 27 36.28 24.28 15.07
C ALA A 27 35.20 25.25 15.64
N SER A 28 34.31 25.83 14.82
CA SER A 28 33.45 26.94 15.27
C SER A 28 31.95 26.80 14.96
N VAL A 29 31.42 25.57 14.86
CA VAL A 29 29.96 25.39 14.82
C VAL A 29 29.44 25.12 16.23
N THR A 30 29.63 26.08 17.13
CA THR A 30 29.10 26.07 18.51
C THR A 30 27.71 26.69 18.62
N ASN A 31 27.05 26.99 17.50
CA ASN A 31 25.70 27.54 17.53
C ASN A 31 24.67 26.42 17.79
N PRO A 32 23.93 26.45 18.92
CA PRO A 32 22.91 25.44 19.23
C PRO A 32 21.79 25.38 18.18
N GLN A 33 21.54 26.44 17.42
CA GLN A 33 20.56 26.40 16.33
C GLN A 33 21.01 25.57 15.14
N THR A 34 22.31 25.51 14.84
CA THR A 34 22.84 24.67 13.75
C THR A 34 22.87 23.18 14.12
N ALA A 35 22.91 22.85 15.41
CA ALA A 35 22.88 21.47 15.89
C ALA A 35 21.52 20.79 15.66
N LYS A 36 20.43 21.56 15.61
CA LYS A 36 19.06 21.06 15.35
C LYS A 36 18.76 20.89 13.85
N LYS A 37 19.58 21.46 12.96
CA LYS A 37 19.40 21.30 11.51
C LYS A 37 19.69 19.86 11.08
N ARG A 38 18.85 19.35 10.19
CA ARG A 38 18.99 18.03 9.57
C ARG A 38 18.88 18.19 8.06
N TYR A 39 19.63 17.39 7.33
CA TYR A 39 19.64 17.37 5.88
C TYR A 39 19.29 15.95 5.42
N ALA A 40 18.20 15.80 4.67
CA ALA A 40 17.92 14.56 3.95
C ALA A 40 18.74 14.58 2.66
N ILE A 41 19.60 13.59 2.46
CA ILE A 41 20.45 13.47 1.27
C ILE A 41 19.84 12.43 0.37
N LEU A 42 19.19 12.89 -0.70
CA LEU A 42 18.75 12.01 -1.77
C LEU A 42 19.94 11.71 -2.68
N THR A 43 20.40 10.47 -2.66
CA THR A 43 21.51 10.02 -3.51
C THR A 43 20.97 9.21 -4.68
N ILE A 44 21.14 9.75 -5.88
CA ILE A 44 20.86 9.02 -7.11
C ILE A 44 22.16 8.36 -7.56
N LEU A 45 22.19 7.04 -7.44
CA LEU A 45 23.29 6.21 -7.94
C LEU A 45 23.15 6.14 -9.46
N ASN A 46 24.19 6.57 -10.16
CA ASN A 46 24.30 6.42 -11.61
C ASN A 46 25.58 5.66 -11.94
N VAL A 47 25.66 5.08 -13.13
CA VAL A 47 26.76 4.17 -13.52
C VAL A 47 28.14 4.82 -13.40
N THR A 48 28.22 6.14 -13.64
CA THR A 48 29.49 6.89 -13.64
C THR A 48 29.73 7.72 -12.38
N LYS A 49 28.66 8.15 -11.69
CA LYS A 49 28.78 8.95 -10.48
C LYS A 49 27.52 8.91 -9.62
N ASN A 50 27.72 9.06 -8.33
CA ASN A 50 26.65 9.29 -7.37
C ASN A 50 26.37 10.80 -7.30
N ILE A 51 25.11 11.17 -7.49
CA ILE A 51 24.65 12.57 -7.37
C ILE A 51 23.91 12.70 -6.04
N HIS A 52 24.35 13.63 -5.20
CA HIS A 52 23.77 13.88 -3.88
C HIS A 52 22.97 15.18 -3.90
N TYR A 53 21.69 15.11 -3.58
CA TYR A 53 20.80 16.27 -3.44
C TYR A 53 20.49 16.50 -1.96
N PRO A 54 21.12 17.50 -1.32
CA PRO A 54 20.84 17.84 0.06
C PRO A 54 19.55 18.64 0.18
N ILE A 55 18.62 18.15 0.99
CA ILE A 55 17.34 18.81 1.29
C ILE A 55 17.37 19.21 2.76
N GLU A 56 17.34 20.52 3.05
CA GLU A 56 17.28 21.02 4.42
C GLU A 56 15.90 20.74 5.03
N LEU A 57 15.89 20.08 6.18
CA LEU A 57 14.68 19.80 6.94
C LEU A 57 14.51 20.84 8.04
N LYS A 58 13.30 21.39 8.12
CA LYS A 58 12.92 22.28 9.21
C LYS A 58 12.75 21.45 10.48
N TYR A 59 13.50 21.80 11.53
CA TYR A 59 13.30 21.21 12.84
C TYR A 59 11.93 21.64 13.40
N MET A 60 11.10 20.67 13.76
CA MET A 60 9.84 20.88 14.47
C MET A 60 9.95 20.19 15.83
N GLU A 61 9.98 20.97 16.90
CA GLU A 61 10.18 20.44 18.25
C GLU A 61 8.95 19.67 18.74
N HIS A 62 7.75 20.13 18.37
CA HIS A 62 6.49 19.52 18.74
C HIS A 62 5.61 19.45 17.50
N HIS A 63 4.95 18.31 17.30
CA HIS A 63 3.91 18.20 16.29
C HIS A 63 2.64 18.84 16.82
N ASP A 64 1.91 19.55 15.94
CA ASP A 64 0.58 20.03 16.28
C ASP A 64 -0.35 18.84 16.52
N GLN A 65 -0.74 18.64 17.78
CA GLN A 65 -1.61 17.54 18.19
C GLN A 65 -2.95 17.55 17.45
N VAL A 66 -3.46 18.73 17.08
CA VAL A 66 -4.71 18.86 16.35
C VAL A 66 -4.56 18.32 14.93
N SER A 67 -3.49 18.72 14.24
CA SER A 67 -3.15 18.19 12.91
C SER A 67 -2.88 16.68 12.94
N LEU A 68 -2.22 16.16 13.98
CA LEU A 68 -1.95 14.73 14.14
C LEU A 68 -3.26 13.93 14.29
N LYS A 69 -4.16 14.38 15.17
CA LYS A 69 -5.47 13.73 15.37
C LYS A 69 -6.29 13.70 14.08
N ARG A 70 -6.32 14.82 13.34
CA ARG A 70 -7.00 14.87 12.03
C ARG A 70 -6.36 13.92 11.01
N ALA A 71 -5.03 13.81 10.99
CA ALA A 71 -4.33 12.89 10.10
C ALA A 71 -4.68 11.43 10.44
N PHE A 72 -4.69 11.04 11.72
CA PHE A 72 -5.12 9.71 12.14
C PHE A 72 -6.56 9.42 11.78
N GLN A 73 -7.46 10.39 11.98
CA GLN A 73 -8.86 10.22 11.61
C GLN A 73 -9.03 9.97 10.11
N ARG A 74 -8.34 10.73 9.25
CA ARG A 74 -8.36 10.51 7.79
C ARG A 74 -7.83 9.13 7.42
N VAL A 75 -6.72 8.70 8.02
CA VAL A 75 -6.15 7.36 7.76
C VAL A 75 -7.14 6.26 8.16
N ALA A 76 -7.81 6.40 9.30
CA ALA A 76 -8.82 5.45 9.75
C ALA A 76 -10.05 5.42 8.81
N GLU A 77 -10.50 6.58 8.35
CA GLU A 77 -11.60 6.69 7.37
C GLU A 77 -11.23 6.01 6.04
N GLU A 78 -10.04 6.27 5.49
CA GLU A 78 -9.57 5.62 4.27
C GLU A 78 -9.38 4.10 4.44
N TYR A 79 -8.85 3.66 5.59
CA TYR A 79 -8.74 2.24 5.90
C TYR A 79 -10.12 1.56 5.92
N ASN A 80 -11.11 2.19 6.56
CA ASN A 80 -12.47 1.65 6.62
C ASN A 80 -13.13 1.62 5.24
N LYS A 81 -12.88 2.61 4.38
CA LYS A 81 -13.36 2.59 2.98
C LYS A 81 -12.78 1.41 2.21
N ILE A 82 -11.47 1.18 2.32
CA ILE A 82 -10.81 0.06 1.64
C ILE A 82 -11.34 -1.27 2.17
N LYS A 83 -11.46 -1.41 3.49
CA LYS A 83 -12.00 -2.63 4.11
C LYS A 83 -13.44 -2.92 3.66
N ASN A 84 -14.30 -1.91 3.67
CA ASN A 84 -15.69 -2.08 3.25
C ASN A 84 -15.81 -2.39 1.76
N PHE A 85 -14.92 -1.85 0.92
CA PHE A 85 -14.83 -2.19 -0.49
C PHE A 85 -14.44 -3.68 -0.70
N ASP A 86 -13.47 -4.19 0.09
CA ASP A 86 -13.09 -5.60 0.06
C ASP A 86 -14.22 -6.53 0.56
N ASP A 87 -14.96 -6.12 1.60
CA ASP A 87 -16.08 -6.88 2.14
C ASP A 87 -17.30 -6.88 1.19
N GLU A 88 -17.57 -5.76 0.50
CA GLU A 88 -18.60 -5.68 -0.55
C GLU A 88 -18.20 -6.49 -1.79
N ALA A 89 -16.94 -6.45 -2.22
CA ALA A 89 -16.43 -7.27 -3.33
C ALA A 89 -16.52 -8.77 -3.03
N ARG A 90 -16.35 -9.17 -1.76
CA ARG A 90 -16.55 -10.56 -1.29
C ARG A 90 -18.03 -10.95 -1.19
N SER A 91 -18.90 -10.04 -0.79
CA SER A 91 -20.34 -10.28 -0.64
C SER A 91 -21.08 -10.36 -1.99
N SER A 92 -20.67 -9.54 -2.96
CA SER A 92 -21.37 -9.38 -4.24
C SER A 92 -21.00 -10.39 -5.33
N SER A 93 -20.01 -11.26 -5.12
CA SER A 93 -19.52 -12.18 -6.17
C SER A 93 -20.04 -13.63 -6.12
N MET A 94 -20.72 -14.11 -5.06
CA MET A 94 -21.06 -15.56 -4.99
C MET A 94 -22.44 -15.95 -4.42
N SER A 95 -23.24 -15.03 -3.88
CA SER A 95 -24.48 -15.45 -3.19
C SER A 95 -25.72 -15.48 -4.09
N SER A 96 -25.89 -14.50 -4.99
CA SER A 96 -27.15 -14.35 -5.75
C SER A 96 -27.23 -15.30 -6.95
N THR A 97 -26.14 -15.46 -7.70
CA THR A 97 -26.13 -16.25 -8.95
C THR A 97 -26.11 -17.76 -8.71
N CYS A 98 -25.48 -18.23 -7.64
CA CYS A 98 -25.49 -19.66 -7.29
C CYS A 98 -26.89 -20.12 -6.86
N ASN A 99 -27.66 -19.28 -6.17
CA ASN A 99 -28.97 -19.68 -5.65
C ASN A 99 -30.03 -19.84 -6.76
N GLU A 100 -29.95 -19.05 -7.84
CA GLU A 100 -30.84 -19.20 -9.00
C GLU A 100 -30.48 -20.41 -9.87
N PHE A 101 -29.18 -20.68 -10.06
CA PHE A 101 -28.71 -21.83 -10.85
C PHE A 101 -29.13 -23.17 -10.22
N TRP A 102 -29.00 -23.33 -8.90
CA TRP A 102 -29.47 -24.53 -8.21
C TRP A 102 -31.00 -24.64 -8.20
N LYS A 103 -31.73 -23.53 -8.07
CA LYS A 103 -33.21 -23.54 -8.13
C LYS A 103 -33.74 -23.94 -9.50
N THR A 104 -33.15 -23.41 -10.58
CA THR A 104 -33.54 -23.81 -11.95
C THR A 104 -33.07 -25.23 -12.29
N GLY A 105 -31.89 -25.64 -11.84
CA GLY A 105 -31.40 -27.01 -12.03
C GLY A 105 -32.28 -28.06 -11.35
N VAL A 106 -32.73 -27.80 -10.12
CA VAL A 106 -33.64 -28.70 -9.38
C VAL A 106 -35.06 -28.69 -9.96
N ALA A 107 -35.57 -27.52 -10.39
CA ALA A 107 -36.88 -27.43 -11.03
C ALA A 107 -36.94 -28.18 -12.38
N ASN A 108 -35.84 -28.17 -13.15
CA ASN A 108 -35.76 -28.85 -14.45
C ASN A 108 -35.47 -30.36 -14.36
N TYR A 109 -35.00 -30.86 -13.20
CA TYR A 109 -34.66 -32.28 -13.03
C TYR A 109 -35.89 -33.19 -12.89
N ASN A 110 -36.88 -32.76 -12.11
CA ASN A 110 -38.10 -33.54 -11.87
C ASN A 110 -38.94 -33.84 -13.13
N PRO A 111 -39.27 -32.86 -14.01
CA PRO A 111 -40.05 -33.14 -15.20
C PRO A 111 -39.33 -34.07 -16.19
N VAL A 112 -38.00 -33.95 -16.30
CA VAL A 112 -37.17 -34.84 -17.16
C VAL A 112 -37.14 -36.27 -16.62
N GLN A 113 -37.21 -36.47 -15.31
CA GLN A 113 -37.34 -37.80 -14.72
C GLN A 113 -38.71 -38.42 -14.98
N GLU A 114 -39.79 -37.64 -14.87
CA GLU A 114 -41.14 -38.11 -15.18
C GLU A 114 -41.30 -38.47 -16.66
N GLU A 115 -40.77 -37.64 -17.56
CA GLU A 115 -40.78 -37.90 -19.00
C GLU A 115 -39.98 -39.17 -19.34
N ASN A 116 -38.80 -39.35 -18.75
CA ASN A 116 -38.01 -40.58 -18.92
C ASN A 116 -38.75 -41.83 -18.44
N LYS A 117 -39.49 -41.72 -17.33
CA LYS A 117 -40.29 -42.84 -16.80
C LYS A 117 -41.47 -43.16 -17.72
N LEU A 118 -42.12 -42.13 -18.28
CA LEU A 118 -43.21 -42.28 -19.24
C LEU A 118 -42.71 -42.96 -20.54
N LEU A 119 -41.60 -42.48 -21.09
CA LEU A 119 -40.98 -43.03 -22.29
C LEU A 119 -40.53 -44.47 -22.09
N LYS A 120 -39.94 -44.81 -20.94
CA LYS A 120 -39.60 -46.20 -20.59
C LYS A 120 -40.83 -47.09 -20.54
N ASN A 121 -41.94 -46.61 -19.99
CA ASN A 121 -43.20 -47.37 -19.96
C ASN A 121 -43.82 -47.54 -21.34
N GLN A 122 -43.73 -46.54 -22.22
CA GLN A 122 -44.18 -46.64 -23.61
C GLN A 122 -43.32 -47.63 -24.41
N LEU A 123 -41.99 -47.57 -24.27
CA LEU A 123 -41.06 -48.54 -24.85
C LEU A 123 -41.33 -49.97 -24.37
N ALA A 124 -41.64 -50.17 -23.09
CA ALA A 124 -41.98 -51.48 -22.54
C ALA A 124 -43.31 -52.01 -23.11
N LYS A 125 -44.27 -51.13 -23.41
CA LYS A 125 -45.54 -51.50 -24.08
C LYS A 125 -45.36 -51.85 -25.55
N LEU A 126 -44.42 -51.22 -26.25
CA LEU A 126 -44.12 -51.49 -27.67
C LEU A 126 -43.26 -52.75 -27.87
N LYS A 127 -42.64 -53.28 -26.81
CA LYS A 127 -41.84 -54.52 -26.81
C LYS A 127 -42.62 -55.77 -26.36
N LYS A 128 -43.92 -55.63 -26.06
CA LYS A 128 -44.87 -56.72 -25.86
C LYS A 128 -45.79 -56.81 -27.06
#